data_AF-A0A418VAV4-F1
#
_entry.id   AF-A0A418VAV4-F1
#
_cell.length_a   1.000
_cell.length_b   1.000
_cell.length_c   1.000
_cell.angle_alpha   90.00
_cell.angle_beta   90.00
_cell.angle_gamma   90.00
#
_symmetry.space_group_name_H-M   'P 1'
#
loop_
_entity.id
_entity.type
_entity.pdbx_description
1 polymer ?
#
loop_
_entity_poly.entity_id
_entity_poly.type
_entity_poly.pdbx_seq_one_letter_code
_entity_poly.pdbx_strand_id
1 'polypeptide(L)'
;MKKLVLATLLIGLTSCGGLDTPRDVALEVVAVTLPTTLAPGSDLSVTVKYVENCTLLNEKLLLVERRSSALKLAAVGTPKTPGGPCPAVYREQTLTYVDSGTVGRTTPFEVIVNGKSWGTIEVR
;
A
#
# COMPACT_ATOMS: atom_id res chain seq x y z
N MET A 1 13.64 -58.60 -34.30
CA MET A 1 12.31 -58.35 -33.69
C MET A 1 12.44 -57.24 -32.65
N LYS A 2 11.54 -56.25 -32.71
CA LYS A 2 11.27 -55.14 -31.76
C LYS A 2 11.45 -55.57 -30.28
N LYS A 3 11.87 -54.71 -29.34
CA LYS A 3 11.07 -53.59 -28.81
C LYS A 3 11.95 -52.56 -28.06
N LEU A 4 11.74 -51.27 -28.39
CA LEU A 4 12.07 -50.14 -27.52
C LEU A 4 11.24 -50.22 -26.23
N VAL A 5 11.83 -49.85 -25.09
CA VAL A 5 11.07 -49.48 -23.89
C VAL A 5 11.44 -48.05 -23.51
N LEU A 6 10.44 -47.19 -23.66
CA LEU A 6 10.42 -45.75 -23.38
C LEU A 6 10.74 -45.47 -21.91
N ALA A 7 11.70 -44.56 -21.67
CA ALA A 7 11.81 -43.82 -20.42
C ALA A 7 10.90 -42.59 -20.51
N THR A 8 9.79 -42.57 -19.76
CA THR A 8 8.95 -41.38 -19.56
C THR A 8 8.32 -41.44 -18.17
N LEU A 9 9.04 -40.96 -17.16
CA LEU A 9 8.43 -40.47 -15.93
C LEU A 9 8.53 -38.94 -15.94
N LEU A 10 7.55 -38.33 -16.61
CA LEU A 10 7.25 -36.91 -16.45
C LEU A 10 6.69 -36.75 -15.04
N ILE A 11 7.55 -36.33 -14.11
CA ILE A 11 7.14 -35.83 -12.81
C ILE A 11 6.22 -34.64 -13.09
N GLY A 12 4.93 -34.82 -12.82
CA GLY A 12 3.94 -33.76 -12.93
C GLY A 12 4.41 -32.58 -12.09
N LEU A 13 4.70 -31.46 -12.73
CA LEU A 13 4.75 -30.19 -12.05
C LEU A 13 3.36 -29.97 -11.48
N THR A 14 3.19 -30.19 -10.19
CA THR A 14 2.01 -29.75 -9.45
C THR A 14 1.90 -28.27 -9.69
N SER A 15 0.91 -27.85 -10.49
CA SER A 15 0.61 -26.43 -10.64
C SER A 15 0.34 -25.90 -9.24
N CYS A 16 1.13 -24.91 -8.83
CA CYS A 16 0.79 -24.07 -7.70
C CYS A 16 -0.41 -23.27 -8.17
N GLY A 17 -1.61 -23.83 -7.99
CA GLY A 17 -2.87 -23.14 -8.22
C GLY A 17 -2.85 -21.91 -7.34
N GLY A 18 -2.52 -20.76 -7.93
CA GLY A 18 -2.63 -19.48 -7.27
C GLY A 18 -4.07 -19.34 -6.84
N LEU A 19 -4.32 -19.45 -5.54
CA LEU A 19 -5.59 -19.07 -4.98
C LEU A 19 -5.72 -17.57 -5.23
N ASP A 20 -6.59 -17.20 -6.18
CA ASP A 20 -7.04 -15.82 -6.45
C ASP A 20 -7.85 -15.29 -5.27
N THR A 21 -7.25 -15.28 -4.07
CA THR A 21 -7.78 -14.48 -2.97
C THR A 21 -7.57 -13.02 -3.34
N PRO A 22 -8.61 -12.18 -3.32
CA PRO A 22 -8.47 -10.75 -3.56
C PRO A 22 -7.41 -10.18 -2.62
N ARG A 23 -6.31 -9.68 -3.18
CA ARG A 23 -5.24 -9.01 -2.42
C ARG A 23 -5.43 -7.51 -2.58
N ASP A 24 -5.21 -6.80 -1.48
CA ASP A 24 -5.13 -5.34 -1.49
C ASP A 24 -4.03 -4.90 -2.48
N VAL A 25 -4.36 -3.95 -3.35
CA VAL A 25 -3.46 -3.35 -4.34
C VAL A 25 -3.19 -1.89 -4.00
N ALA A 26 -2.02 -1.40 -4.38
CA ALA A 26 -1.61 -0.03 -4.09
C ALA A 26 -2.48 0.99 -4.85
N LEU A 27 -2.92 2.03 -4.13
CA LEU A 27 -3.58 3.20 -4.71
C LEU A 27 -2.55 4.11 -5.40
N GLU A 28 -3.00 4.81 -6.44
CA GLU A 28 -2.21 5.85 -7.09
C GLU A 28 -2.23 7.13 -6.24
N VAL A 29 -1.20 7.30 -5.41
CA VAL A 29 -1.04 8.47 -4.55
C VAL A 29 -0.47 9.65 -5.34
N VAL A 30 -1.20 10.77 -5.35
CA VAL A 30 -0.82 11.98 -6.09
C VAL A 30 -0.23 13.06 -5.18
N ALA A 31 -0.63 13.09 -3.90
CA ALA A 31 -0.07 14.03 -2.93
C ALA A 31 -0.17 13.49 -1.50
N VAL A 32 0.73 13.95 -0.64
CA VAL A 32 0.65 13.74 0.81
C VAL A 32 0.88 15.08 1.50
N THR A 33 -0.03 15.45 2.40
CA THR A 33 0.07 16.67 3.18
C THR A 33 0.67 16.35 4.54
N LEU A 34 1.77 17.02 4.87
CA LEU A 34 2.53 16.86 6.10
C LEU A 34 2.81 18.25 6.70
N PRO A 35 2.79 18.41 8.03
CA PRO A 35 3.33 19.60 8.65
C PRO A 35 4.86 19.64 8.49
N THR A 36 5.45 20.82 8.42
CA THR A 36 6.91 20.98 8.37
C THR A 36 7.56 20.77 9.74
N THR A 37 6.83 21.12 10.81
CA THR A 37 7.27 21.02 12.21
C THR A 37 6.20 20.33 13.04
N LEU A 38 6.62 19.60 14.07
CA LEU A 38 5.71 18.88 14.96
C LEU A 38 6.25 18.86 16.40
N ALA A 39 5.42 19.25 17.36
CA ALA A 39 5.81 19.24 18.76
C ALA A 39 6.11 17.80 19.23
N PRO A 40 7.13 17.60 20.09
CA PRO A 40 7.40 16.29 20.67
C PRO A 40 6.16 15.70 21.36
N GLY A 41 5.85 14.44 21.07
CA GLY A 41 4.70 13.74 21.68
C GLY A 41 3.32 14.13 21.15
N SER A 42 3.21 15.08 20.21
CA SER A 42 1.93 15.41 19.57
C SER A 42 1.54 14.39 18.49
N ASP A 43 0.26 14.31 18.17
CA ASP A 43 -0.23 13.43 17.11
C ASP A 43 0.11 14.00 15.73
N LEU A 44 0.56 13.13 14.82
CA LEU A 44 0.83 13.47 13.44
C LEU A 44 -0.32 12.99 12.56
N SER A 45 -1.03 13.93 11.93
CA SER A 45 -2.00 13.61 10.89
C SER A 45 -1.32 13.57 9.51
N VAL A 46 -1.37 12.41 8.86
CA VAL A 46 -0.92 12.21 7.48
C VAL A 46 -2.13 12.11 6.58
N THR A 47 -2.33 13.10 5.70
CA THR A 47 -3.42 13.09 4.72
C THR A 47 -2.86 12.72 3.36
N VAL A 48 -3.34 11.60 2.81
CA VAL A 48 -2.93 11.04 1.53
C VAL A 48 -4.03 11.29 0.51
N LYS A 49 -3.68 11.97 -0.58
CA LYS A 49 -4.55 12.21 -1.73
C LYS A 49 -4.23 11.21 -2.83
N TYR A 50 -5.25 10.56 -3.38
CA TYR A 50 -5.10 9.51 -4.39
C TYR A 50 -6.14 9.66 -5.51
N VAL A 51 -5.87 9.06 -6.67
CA VAL A 51 -6.84 8.98 -7.78
C VAL A 51 -7.83 7.87 -7.49
N GLU A 52 -9.12 8.22 -7.44
CA GLU A 52 -10.21 7.25 -7.35
C GLU A 52 -10.15 6.28 -8.52
N ASN A 53 -10.20 4.99 -8.22
CA ASN A 53 -10.31 3.95 -9.23
C ASN A 53 -11.62 3.20 -9.04
N CYS A 54 -12.48 3.28 -10.05
CA CYS A 54 -13.76 2.56 -10.12
C CYS A 54 -13.63 1.04 -9.94
N THR A 55 -12.43 0.45 -10.08
CA THR A 55 -12.18 -0.99 -9.93
C THR A 55 -11.73 -1.36 -8.53
N LEU A 56 -11.59 -0.41 -7.60
CA LEU A 56 -11.18 -0.63 -6.21
C LEU A 56 -12.30 -0.27 -5.23
N LEU A 57 -12.30 -0.95 -4.07
CA LEU A 57 -13.16 -0.68 -2.91
C LEU A 57 -12.32 -0.70 -1.63
N ASN A 58 -12.94 -0.31 -0.52
CA ASN A 58 -12.37 -0.44 0.83
C ASN A 58 -11.00 0.26 0.92
N GLU A 59 -10.90 1.43 0.29
CA GLU A 59 -9.71 2.24 0.26
C GLU A 59 -9.32 2.66 1.68
N LYS A 60 -8.07 2.41 2.06
CA LYS A 60 -7.59 2.64 3.43
C LYS A 60 -6.09 2.85 3.47
N LEU A 61 -5.64 3.46 4.57
CA LEU A 61 -4.23 3.52 4.94
C LEU A 61 -3.93 2.43 5.97
N LEU A 62 -2.91 1.63 5.70
CA LEU A 62 -2.40 0.61 6.61
C LEU A 62 -1.05 1.06 7.17
N LEU A 63 -0.87 0.90 8.47
CA LEU A 63 0.45 1.04 9.08
C LEU A 63 1.31 -0.16 8.66
N VAL A 64 2.38 0.10 7.91
CA VAL A 64 3.35 -0.92 7.52
C VAL A 64 4.46 -1.01 8.56
N GLU A 65 4.98 0.14 8.97
CA GLU A 65 6.08 0.21 9.92
C GLU A 65 6.07 1.55 10.64
N ARG A 66 6.32 1.51 11.96
CA ARG A 66 6.56 2.70 12.77
C ARG A 66 7.89 2.59 13.50
N ARG A 67 8.83 3.48 13.19
CA ARG A 67 10.13 3.65 13.87
C ARG A 67 10.25 5.06 14.41
N SER A 68 11.16 5.32 15.35
CA SER A 68 11.38 6.67 15.87
C SER A 68 11.74 7.70 14.80
N SER A 69 12.39 7.30 13.71
CA SER A 69 12.79 8.19 12.61
C SER A 69 11.90 8.14 11.37
N ALA A 70 10.93 7.22 11.30
CA ALA A 70 10.12 7.05 10.09
C ALA A 70 8.73 6.45 10.36
N LEU A 71 7.76 6.87 9.56
CA LEU A 71 6.43 6.28 9.43
C LEU A 71 6.26 5.75 8.00
N LYS A 72 5.96 4.45 7.87
CA LYS A 72 5.65 3.82 6.59
C LYS A 72 4.18 3.42 6.55
N LEU A 73 3.46 3.94 5.56
CA LEU A 73 2.06 3.62 5.29
C LEU A 73 1.92 2.95 3.92
N ALA A 74 0.89 2.12 3.79
CA ALA A 74 0.41 1.63 2.50
C ALA A 74 -1.00 2.18 2.27
N ALA A 75 -1.17 2.94 1.19
CA ALA A 75 -2.47 3.34 0.67
C ALA A 75 -2.94 2.24 -0.28
N VAL A 76 -3.98 1.51 0.10
CA VAL A 76 -4.43 0.31 -0.63
C VAL A 76 -5.94 0.30 -0.83
N GLY A 77 -6.38 -0.44 -1.84
CA GLY A 77 -7.78 -0.79 -2.07
C GLY A 77 -7.90 -2.25 -2.49
N THR A 78 -9.07 -2.84 -2.26
CA THR A 78 -9.39 -4.21 -2.67
C THR A 78 -9.99 -4.21 -4.08
N PRO A 79 -9.49 -5.04 -5.02
CA PRO A 79 -10.09 -5.17 -6.34
C PRO A 79 -11.57 -5.57 -6.27
N LYS A 80 -12.42 -4.86 -7.01
CA LYS A 80 -13.80 -5.25 -7.27
C LYS A 80 -13.82 -6.51 -8.14
N THR A 81 -14.79 -7.38 -7.89
CA THR A 81 -15.14 -8.45 -8.82
C THR A 81 -15.41 -7.82 -10.21
N PRO A 82 -14.92 -8.43 -11.30
CA PRO A 82 -15.19 -7.92 -12.64
C PRO A 82 -16.71 -7.84 -12.88
N GLY A 83 -17.24 -6.64 -13.13
CA GLY A 83 -18.68 -6.47 -13.38
C GLY A 83 -19.10 -5.01 -13.54
N GLY A 84 -19.40 -4.62 -14.78
CA GLY A 84 -19.96 -3.32 -15.14
C GLY A 84 -18.96 -2.36 -15.81
N PRO A 85 -19.45 -1.42 -16.63
CA PRO A 85 -18.59 -0.42 -17.26
C PRO A 85 -17.98 0.50 -16.20
N CYS A 86 -16.66 0.65 -16.23
CA CYS A 86 -15.98 1.71 -15.50
C CYS A 86 -15.92 2.97 -16.37
N PRO A 87 -16.58 4.07 -16.00
CA PRO A 87 -16.40 5.32 -16.70
C PRO A 87 -15.02 5.89 -16.40
N ALA A 88 -14.33 6.39 -17.43
CA ALA A 88 -13.05 7.08 -17.27
C ALA A 88 -13.29 8.46 -16.64
N VAL A 89 -13.33 8.49 -15.31
CA VAL A 89 -13.48 9.72 -14.52
C VAL A 89 -12.23 9.91 -13.68
N TYR A 90 -11.59 11.07 -13.80
CA TYR A 90 -10.56 11.50 -12.87
C TYR A 90 -11.23 12.15 -11.67
N ARG A 91 -11.13 11.52 -10.50
CA ARG A 91 -11.55 12.08 -9.22
C ARG A 91 -10.44 11.85 -8.21
N GLU A 92 -10.20 12.84 -7.38
CA GLU A 92 -9.22 12.72 -6.30
C GLU A 92 -9.95 12.56 -4.97
N GLN A 93 -9.47 11.63 -4.15
CA GLN A 93 -10.02 11.33 -2.85
C GLN A 93 -8.92 11.44 -1.79
N THR A 94 -9.30 11.53 -0.52
CA THR A 94 -8.38 11.67 0.60
C THR A 94 -8.58 10.59 1.65
N LEU A 95 -7.48 10.04 2.15
CA LEU A 95 -7.44 9.19 3.34
C LEU A 95 -6.58 9.87 4.40
N THR A 96 -6.94 9.70 5.66
CA THR A 96 -6.19 10.26 6.78
C THR A 96 -5.76 9.16 7.74
N TYR A 97 -4.50 9.19 8.14
CA TYR A 97 -3.94 8.34 9.19
C TYR A 97 -3.39 9.22 10.31
N VAL A 98 -3.72 8.90 11.56
CA VAL A 98 -3.20 9.61 12.73
C VAL A 98 -2.17 8.72 13.42
N ASP A 99 -0.91 9.15 13.38
CA ASP A 99 0.17 8.51 14.12
C ASP A 99 0.25 9.13 15.52
N SER A 100 0.01 8.32 16.55
CA SER A 100 0.06 8.82 17.93
C SER A 100 1.48 9.24 18.32
N GLY A 101 1.60 10.31 19.11
CA GLY A 101 2.90 10.76 19.63
C GLY A 101 3.53 9.87 20.72
N THR A 102 2.88 8.77 21.09
CA THR A 102 3.32 7.85 22.17
C THR A 102 4.70 7.24 21.90
N VAL A 103 5.00 6.93 20.64
CA VAL A 103 6.34 6.52 20.21
C VAL A 103 7.14 7.76 19.85
N GLY A 104 8.16 8.06 20.65
CA GLY A 104 9.04 9.21 20.46
C GLY A 104 9.57 9.31 19.02
N ARG A 105 9.41 10.50 18.42
CA ARG A 105 9.94 10.82 17.09
C ARG A 105 11.28 11.52 17.21
N THR A 106 12.20 11.22 16.30
CA THR A 106 13.50 11.89 16.17
C THR A 106 13.51 12.77 14.94
N THR A 107 14.26 13.86 14.99
CA THR A 107 14.50 14.74 13.84
C THR A 107 15.67 14.22 13.00
N PRO A 108 15.54 14.13 11.66
CA PRO A 108 14.30 14.29 10.88
C PRO A 108 13.38 13.06 10.99
N PHE A 109 12.07 13.28 10.94
CA PHE A 109 11.07 12.21 10.90
C PHE A 109 10.51 12.05 9.49
N GLU A 110 10.81 10.94 8.84
CA GLU A 110 10.41 10.69 7.45
C GLU A 110 9.01 10.05 7.33
N VAL A 111 8.23 10.48 6.34
CA VAL A 111 6.95 9.83 6.01
C VAL A 111 7.03 9.21 4.62
N ILE A 112 6.80 7.90 4.58
CA ILE A 112 6.86 7.07 3.37
C ILE A 112 5.47 6.49 3.12
N VAL A 113 4.95 6.64 1.91
CA VAL A 113 3.66 6.08 1.49
C VAL A 113 3.87 5.32 0.18
N ASN A 114 3.43 4.05 0.14
CA ASN A 114 3.61 3.15 -1.01
C ASN A 114 5.07 3.03 -1.47
N GLY A 115 6.01 2.99 -0.50
CA GLY A 115 7.45 2.87 -0.78
C GLY A 115 8.15 4.14 -1.25
N LYS A 116 7.41 5.23 -1.49
CA LYS A 116 7.95 6.54 -1.86
C LYS A 116 8.03 7.46 -0.64
N SER A 117 9.16 8.15 -0.47
CA SER A 117 9.29 9.23 0.52
C SER A 117 8.53 10.48 0.06
N TRP A 118 7.72 11.05 0.94
CA TRP A 118 6.88 12.23 0.65
C TRP A 118 7.31 13.48 1.42
N GLY A 119 8.27 13.36 2.32
CA GLY A 119 8.81 14.48 3.07
C GLY A 119 9.35 14.07 4.43
N THR A 120 10.02 15.03 5.06
CA THR A 120 10.53 14.93 6.41
C THR A 120 9.94 16.03 7.29
N ILE A 121 9.76 15.71 8.56
CA ILE A 121 9.18 16.59 9.57
C ILE A 121 10.26 16.88 10.61
N GLU A 122 10.37 18.15 11.00
CA GLU A 122 11.22 18.56 12.09
C GLU A 122 10.46 18.44 13.43
N VAL A 123 11.00 17.67 14.38
CA VAL A 123 10.39 17.47 15.70
C VAL A 123 11.05 18.42 16.70
N ARG A 124 10.31 19.47 17.10
CA ARG A 124 10.76 20.49 18.07
C ARG A 124 9.59 21.29 18.64
#